data_AF-A0A411DME0-F1
#
_entry.id   AF-A0A411DME0-F1
#
_cell.length_a   1.000
_cell.length_b   1.000
_cell.length_c   1.000
_cell.angle_alpha   90.00
_cell.angle_beta   90.00
_cell.angle_gamma   90.00
#
_symmetry.space_group_name_H-M   'P 1'
#
loop_
_entity.id
_entity.type
_entity.pdbx_description
1 polymer ?
#
loop_
_entity_poly.entity_id
_entity_poly.type
_entity_poly.pdbx_seq_one_letter_code
_entity_poly.pdbx_strand_id
1 'polypeptide(L)'
;MELENFKELWNKDTGHGSPEISLEKQKEIHSPLEMLKVNMQTEFWLMIITLPLLLTGVPLASADSNIKTISIFVTILTVAVIIYFYSRFLKLYKLLGKNSINTNYDLFNLRTQLLISKEIYISYYIAYIPLGFLLSLIKINFHFDREYNLAIFGISLLITLLLIAFIIKYWIYYMYGRYIDDVVRLVDELNGIEVSPKPEKKMTWFERSQRFFMNKMGVKGNILNTVIWFVSMYFLIILLLTIILLIIIIVGAKFDFLDIGSLQRALNKLN
;
A
#
# COMPACT_ATOMS: atom_id res chain seq x y z
N MET A 1 11.78 -45.22 23.85
CA MET A 1 11.14 -45.02 22.54
C MET A 1 12.22 -45.35 21.52
N GLU A 2 12.12 -46.52 20.88
CA GLU A 2 13.22 -47.15 20.13
C GLU A 2 13.34 -46.60 18.72
N LEU A 3 14.58 -46.56 18.20
CA LEU A 3 14.93 -46.03 16.88
C LEU A 3 14.16 -46.72 15.74
N GLU A 4 13.69 -47.95 15.96
CA GLU A 4 12.85 -48.69 15.02
C GLU A 4 11.46 -48.09 14.87
N ASN A 5 10.87 -47.57 15.95
CA ASN A 5 9.59 -46.85 15.89
C ASN A 5 9.70 -45.56 15.08
N PHE A 6 10.84 -44.85 15.18
CA PHE A 6 11.12 -43.68 14.34
C PHE A 6 11.31 -44.06 12.88
N LYS A 7 11.95 -45.19 12.60
CA LYS A 7 12.15 -45.68 11.23
C LYS A 7 10.85 -46.15 10.60
N GLU A 8 9.95 -46.77 11.38
CA GLU A 8 8.60 -47.13 10.94
C GLU A 8 7.74 -45.89 10.66
N LEU A 9 7.72 -44.91 11.57
CA LEU A 9 7.01 -43.64 11.37
C LEU A 9 7.54 -42.89 10.15
N TRP A 10 8.86 -42.82 9.98
CA TRP A 10 9.49 -42.19 8.82
C TRP A 10 9.19 -42.92 7.51
N ASN A 11 9.26 -44.26 7.50
CA ASN A 11 8.93 -45.04 6.31
C ASN A 11 7.44 -44.90 5.93
N LYS A 12 6.55 -44.79 6.92
CA LYS A 12 5.11 -44.54 6.72
C LYS A 12 4.84 -43.16 6.13
N ASP A 13 5.66 -42.16 6.45
CA ASP A 13 5.61 -40.81 5.88
C ASP A 13 6.30 -40.68 4.50
N THR A 14 7.30 -41.50 4.21
CA THR A 14 8.05 -41.44 2.93
C THR A 14 7.41 -42.24 1.78
N GLY A 15 6.38 -43.04 2.04
CA GLY A 15 5.74 -43.93 1.05
C GLY A 15 4.70 -43.29 0.12
N HIS A 16 4.25 -42.08 0.43
CA HIS A 16 3.38 -41.30 -0.43
C HIS A 16 4.08 -39.97 -0.73
N GLY A 17 4.25 -39.65 -2.01
CA GLY A 17 4.61 -38.28 -2.40
C GLY A 17 3.70 -37.30 -1.67
N SER A 18 4.25 -36.14 -1.27
CA SER A 18 3.50 -35.08 -0.55
C SER A 18 2.04 -35.07 -0.99
N PRO A 19 1.06 -35.17 -0.06
CA PRO A 19 -0.35 -35.36 -0.41
C PRO A 19 -0.74 -34.41 -1.54
N GLU A 20 -1.06 -34.96 -2.70
CA GLU A 20 -1.50 -34.15 -3.83
C GLU A 20 -2.85 -33.53 -3.48
N ILE A 21 -2.91 -32.21 -3.53
CA ILE A 21 -4.10 -31.44 -3.18
C ILE A 21 -5.19 -31.74 -4.22
N SER A 22 -6.44 -31.94 -3.77
CA SER A 22 -7.55 -32.18 -4.68
C SER A 22 -7.76 -31.02 -5.67
N LEU A 23 -8.14 -31.33 -6.91
CA LEU A 23 -8.31 -30.34 -7.98
C LEU A 23 -9.34 -29.23 -7.63
N GLU A 24 -10.37 -29.56 -6.86
CA GLU A 24 -11.35 -28.59 -6.34
C GLU A 24 -10.69 -27.56 -5.41
N LYS A 25 -9.82 -28.02 -4.50
CA LYS A 25 -9.10 -27.16 -3.55
C LYS A 25 -8.01 -26.35 -4.22
N GLN A 26 -7.36 -26.89 -5.26
CA GLN A 26 -6.46 -26.12 -6.11
C GLN A 26 -7.20 -24.95 -6.79
N LYS A 27 -8.40 -25.17 -7.34
CA LYS A 27 -9.23 -24.11 -7.93
C LYS A 27 -9.64 -23.04 -6.91
N GLU A 28 -9.98 -23.43 -5.68
CA GLU A 28 -10.31 -22.48 -4.60
C GLU A 28 -9.13 -21.57 -4.24
N ILE A 29 -7.89 -22.07 -4.25
CA ILE A 29 -6.68 -21.27 -4.00
C ILE A 29 -6.31 -20.41 -5.21
N HIS A 30 -6.54 -20.90 -6.44
CA HIS A 30 -6.22 -20.14 -7.65
C HIS A 30 -7.01 -18.84 -7.75
N SER A 31 -8.27 -18.81 -7.31
CA SER A 31 -9.11 -17.60 -7.36
C SER A 31 -8.53 -16.38 -6.60
N PRO A 32 -8.20 -16.45 -5.30
CA PRO A 32 -7.60 -15.32 -4.58
C PRO A 32 -6.19 -14.99 -5.08
N LEU A 33 -5.41 -15.98 -5.57
CA LEU A 33 -4.11 -15.74 -6.17
C LEU A 33 -4.19 -14.99 -7.50
N GLU A 34 -5.20 -15.27 -8.33
CA GLU A 34 -5.46 -14.52 -9.55
C GLU A 34 -5.86 -13.08 -9.26
N MET A 35 -6.72 -12.85 -8.26
CA MET A 35 -7.06 -11.50 -7.82
C MET A 35 -5.83 -10.74 -7.31
N LEU A 36 -4.98 -11.41 -6.55
CA LEU A 36 -3.71 -10.84 -6.12
C LEU A 36 -2.84 -10.42 -7.32
N LYS A 37 -2.71 -11.27 -8.34
CA LYS A 37 -1.98 -10.93 -9.58
C LYS A 37 -2.57 -9.74 -10.31
N VAL A 38 -3.89 -9.68 -10.45
CA VAL A 38 -4.59 -8.58 -11.14
C VAL A 38 -4.37 -7.27 -10.40
N ASN A 39 -4.51 -7.28 -9.07
CA ASN A 39 -4.25 -6.12 -8.23
C ASN A 39 -2.80 -5.68 -8.38
N MET A 40 -1.87 -6.64 -8.39
CA MET A 40 -0.45 -6.36 -8.59
C MET A 40 -0.14 -5.69 -9.93
N GLN A 41 -0.74 -6.18 -11.03
CA GLN A 41 -0.59 -5.57 -12.35
C GLN A 41 -1.21 -4.17 -12.40
N THR A 42 -2.37 -3.99 -11.77
CA THR A 42 -3.06 -2.70 -11.71
C THR A 42 -2.19 -1.64 -11.03
N GLU A 43 -1.57 -2.01 -9.91
CA GLU A 43 -0.66 -1.10 -9.21
C GLU A 43 0.59 -0.77 -9.99
N PHE A 44 1.14 -1.73 -10.73
CA PHE A 44 2.26 -1.44 -11.62
C PHE A 44 1.91 -0.37 -12.65
N TRP A 45 0.73 -0.48 -13.29
CA TRP A 45 0.26 0.53 -14.23
C TRP A 45 -0.03 1.87 -13.56
N LEU A 46 -0.65 1.86 -12.38
CA LEU A 46 -0.86 3.07 -11.59
C LEU A 46 0.48 3.74 -11.23
N MET A 47 1.49 2.96 -10.84
CA MET A 47 2.83 3.46 -10.53
C MET A 47 3.48 4.08 -11.79
N ILE A 48 3.39 3.44 -12.95
CA ILE A 48 3.91 4.00 -14.21
C ILE A 48 3.29 5.35 -14.54
N ILE A 49 1.98 5.51 -14.30
CA ILE A 49 1.26 6.76 -14.59
C ILE A 49 1.57 7.84 -13.53
N THR A 50 1.61 7.46 -12.25
CA THR A 50 1.77 8.40 -11.13
C THR A 50 3.22 8.82 -10.90
N LEU A 51 4.20 7.97 -11.22
CA LEU A 51 5.61 8.26 -10.99
C LEU A 51 6.09 9.51 -11.77
N PRO A 52 5.84 9.66 -13.08
CA PRO A 52 6.17 10.88 -13.80
C PRO A 52 5.51 12.12 -13.19
N LEU A 53 4.25 12.02 -12.76
CA LEU A 53 3.52 13.13 -12.13
C LEU A 53 4.14 13.54 -10.79
N LEU A 54 4.69 12.59 -10.04
CA LEU A 54 5.43 12.85 -8.80
C LEU A 54 6.77 13.54 -9.10
N LEU A 55 7.45 13.12 -10.17
CA LEU A 55 8.75 13.68 -10.57
C LEU A 55 8.65 15.09 -11.17
N THR A 56 7.55 15.44 -11.85
CA THR A 56 7.33 16.82 -12.35
C THR A 56 7.14 17.84 -11.22
N GLY A 57 6.76 17.40 -10.02
CA GLY A 57 6.59 18.24 -8.84
C GLY A 57 7.87 18.55 -8.06
N VAL A 58 9.01 17.99 -8.46
CA VAL A 58 10.31 18.24 -7.84
C VAL A 58 10.90 19.53 -8.41
N PRO A 59 11.33 20.51 -7.59
CA PRO A 59 11.85 21.79 -8.07
C PRO A 59 13.30 21.66 -8.58
N LEU A 60 13.52 20.82 -9.59
CA LEU A 60 14.82 20.61 -10.24
C LEU A 60 15.36 21.89 -10.94
N ALA A 61 14.46 22.85 -11.22
CA ALA A 61 14.76 24.14 -11.82
C ALA A 61 14.93 25.28 -10.78
N SER A 62 15.06 24.97 -9.48
CA SER A 62 15.29 26.02 -8.48
C SER A 62 16.60 26.77 -8.76
N ALA A 63 16.58 28.10 -8.59
CA ALA A 63 17.76 28.95 -8.73
C ALA A 63 18.80 28.69 -7.63
N ASP A 64 18.37 28.21 -6.47
CA ASP A 64 19.23 27.83 -5.35
C ASP A 64 19.91 26.47 -5.62
N SER A 65 21.24 26.47 -5.57
CA SER A 65 22.08 25.28 -5.81
C SER A 65 21.94 24.23 -4.71
N ASN A 66 21.68 24.63 -3.47
CA ASN A 66 21.49 23.71 -2.34
C ASN A 66 20.17 22.95 -2.49
N ILE A 67 19.06 23.67 -2.74
CA ILE A 67 17.75 23.06 -2.99
C ILE A 67 17.83 22.09 -4.16
N LYS A 68 18.49 22.50 -5.24
CA LYS A 68 18.66 21.68 -6.44
C LYS A 68 19.40 20.38 -6.12
N THR A 69 20.49 20.47 -5.36
CA THR A 69 21.31 19.31 -4.98
C THR A 69 20.50 18.34 -4.11
N ILE A 70 19.84 18.85 -3.07
CA ILE A 70 18.99 18.02 -2.19
C ILE A 70 17.85 17.38 -2.99
N SER A 71 17.21 18.13 -3.90
CA SER A 71 16.14 17.62 -4.76
C SER A 71 16.59 16.48 -5.67
N ILE A 72 17.80 16.57 -6.23
CA ILE A 72 18.40 15.49 -7.05
C ILE A 72 18.62 14.24 -6.19
N PHE A 73 19.22 14.39 -4.99
CA PHE A 73 19.45 13.27 -4.08
C PHE A 73 18.14 12.58 -3.66
N VAL A 74 17.12 13.36 -3.27
CA VAL A 74 15.80 12.84 -2.90
C VAL A 74 15.16 12.09 -4.07
N THR A 75 15.31 12.61 -5.30
CA THR A 75 14.80 11.97 -6.51
C THR A 75 15.48 10.63 -6.78
N ILE A 76 16.83 10.59 -6.74
CA ILE A 76 17.60 9.36 -6.93
C ILE A 76 17.23 8.33 -5.87
N LEU A 77 17.13 8.74 -4.60
CA LEU A 77 16.76 7.85 -3.50
C LEU A 77 15.33 7.31 -3.68
N THR A 78 14.39 8.15 -4.11
CA THR A 78 13.01 7.74 -4.40
C THR A 78 12.96 6.69 -5.51
N VAL A 79 13.70 6.91 -6.60
CA VAL A 79 13.79 5.94 -7.70
C VAL A 79 14.45 4.64 -7.24
N ALA A 80 15.51 4.70 -6.43
CA ALA A 80 16.18 3.51 -5.89
C ALA A 80 15.24 2.69 -4.99
N VAL A 81 14.47 3.35 -4.11
CA VAL A 81 13.44 2.72 -3.27
C VAL A 81 12.39 2.02 -4.14
N ILE A 82 11.87 2.71 -5.17
CA ILE A 82 10.91 2.12 -6.11
C ILE A 82 11.47 0.86 -6.77
N ILE A 83 12.68 0.94 -7.34
CA ILE A 83 13.32 -0.19 -8.01
C ILE A 83 13.50 -1.36 -7.06
N TYR A 84 13.99 -1.11 -5.84
CA TYR A 84 14.18 -2.15 -4.83
C TYR A 84 12.88 -2.87 -4.49
N PHE A 85 11.84 -2.13 -4.09
CA PHE A 85 10.57 -2.75 -3.69
C PHE A 85 9.86 -3.41 -4.86
N TYR A 86 9.91 -2.80 -6.05
CA TYR A 86 9.33 -3.37 -7.26
C TYR A 86 10.04 -4.66 -7.69
N SER A 87 11.36 -4.77 -7.50
CA SER A 87 12.08 -6.02 -7.77
C SER A 87 11.58 -7.18 -6.90
N ARG A 88 11.25 -6.92 -5.63
CA ARG A 88 10.69 -7.92 -4.70
C ARG A 88 9.28 -8.32 -5.11
N PHE A 89 8.50 -7.35 -5.57
CA PHE A 89 7.15 -7.56 -6.10
C PHE A 89 7.15 -8.44 -7.36
N LEU A 90 8.05 -8.19 -8.31
CA LEU A 90 8.21 -9.01 -9.50
C LEU A 90 8.59 -10.46 -9.15
N LYS A 91 9.40 -10.66 -8.11
CA LYS A 91 9.75 -12.01 -7.64
C LYS A 91 8.50 -12.77 -7.16
N LEU A 92 7.64 -12.14 -6.37
CA LEU A 92 6.37 -12.73 -5.94
C LEU A 92 5.46 -12.99 -7.13
N TYR A 93 5.29 -12.01 -8.03
CA TYR A 93 4.46 -12.16 -9.22
C TYR A 93 4.89 -13.37 -10.08
N LYS A 94 6.20 -13.54 -10.30
CA LYS A 94 6.75 -14.70 -11.01
C LYS A 94 6.48 -16.02 -10.28
N LEU A 95 6.56 -16.03 -8.94
CA LEU A 95 6.24 -17.22 -8.16
C LEU A 95 4.75 -17.58 -8.27
N LEU A 96 3.86 -16.60 -8.13
CA LEU A 96 2.42 -16.81 -8.28
C LEU A 96 2.07 -17.35 -9.67
N GLY A 97 2.86 -17.01 -10.70
CA GLY A 97 2.71 -17.48 -12.08
C GLY A 97 3.10 -18.93 -12.33
N LYS A 98 3.87 -19.56 -11.44
CA LYS A 98 4.22 -20.98 -11.57
C LYS A 98 3.05 -21.84 -11.10
N ASN A 99 2.45 -22.61 -12.00
CA ASN A 99 1.27 -23.47 -11.76
C ASN A 99 1.57 -24.73 -10.92
N SER A 100 2.62 -24.74 -10.11
CA SER A 100 3.03 -25.92 -9.33
C SER A 100 2.67 -25.75 -7.86
N ILE A 101 1.38 -25.65 -7.55
CA ILE A 101 0.88 -25.81 -6.18
C ILE A 101 0.46 -27.28 -6.04
N ASN A 102 1.39 -28.19 -6.33
CA ASN A 102 1.08 -29.62 -6.41
C ASN A 102 1.38 -30.32 -5.09
N THR A 103 2.23 -29.72 -4.24
CA THR A 103 2.68 -30.32 -2.99
C THR A 103 2.36 -29.42 -1.78
N ASN A 104 2.25 -30.04 -0.60
CA ASN A 104 2.15 -29.31 0.68
C ASN A 104 3.36 -28.40 0.94
N TYR A 105 4.55 -28.77 0.44
CA TYR A 105 5.73 -27.91 0.50
C TYR A 105 5.55 -26.62 -0.31
N ASP A 106 4.95 -26.71 -1.51
CA ASP A 106 4.65 -25.54 -2.34
C ASP A 106 3.63 -24.62 -1.67
N LEU A 107 2.61 -25.19 -1.01
CA LEU A 107 1.64 -24.42 -0.22
C LEU A 107 2.29 -23.68 0.95
N PHE A 108 3.16 -24.36 1.71
CA PHE A 108 3.85 -23.74 2.84
C PHE A 108 4.83 -22.64 2.39
N ASN A 109 5.56 -22.88 1.31
CA ASN A 109 6.44 -21.89 0.70
C ASN A 109 5.64 -20.68 0.19
N LEU A 110 4.50 -20.90 -0.47
CA LEU A 110 3.59 -19.86 -0.91
C LEU A 110 3.08 -19.02 0.27
N ARG A 111 2.58 -19.66 1.33
CA ARG A 111 2.13 -19.01 2.57
C ARG A 111 3.22 -18.10 3.15
N THR A 112 4.42 -18.65 3.30
CA THR A 112 5.58 -17.93 3.85
C THR A 112 5.94 -16.72 2.99
N GLN A 113 5.98 -16.88 1.67
CA GLN A 113 6.31 -15.79 0.76
C GLN A 113 5.23 -14.70 0.73
N LEU A 114 3.95 -15.06 0.79
CA LEU A 114 2.86 -14.08 0.85
C LEU A 114 2.94 -13.23 2.13
N LEU A 115 3.23 -13.84 3.27
CA LEU A 115 3.41 -13.12 4.54
C LEU A 115 4.63 -12.18 4.49
N ILE A 116 5.77 -12.65 4.00
CA ILE A 116 6.96 -11.82 3.82
C ILE A 116 6.66 -10.64 2.89
N SER A 117 5.97 -10.89 1.78
CA SER A 117 5.62 -9.85 0.82
C SER A 117 4.62 -8.83 1.39
N LYS A 118 3.68 -9.25 2.24
CA LYS A 118 2.78 -8.34 2.98
C LYS A 118 3.59 -7.33 3.82
N GLU A 119 4.60 -7.80 4.54
CA GLU A 119 5.48 -6.93 5.35
C GLU A 119 6.39 -6.04 4.51
N ILE A 120 6.93 -6.56 3.40
CA ILE A 120 7.70 -5.75 2.42
C ILE A 120 6.83 -4.62 1.86
N TYR A 121 5.55 -4.91 1.60
CA TYR A 121 4.62 -3.96 1.04
C TYR A 121 4.25 -2.86 2.05
N ILE A 122 4.08 -3.19 3.33
CA ILE A 122 3.96 -2.20 4.41
C ILE A 122 5.22 -1.33 4.49
N SER A 123 6.40 -1.97 4.44
CA SER A 123 7.70 -1.29 4.51
C SER A 123 7.91 -0.31 3.35
N TYR A 124 7.45 -0.66 2.14
CA TYR A 124 7.48 0.20 0.95
C TYR A 124 6.79 1.55 1.21
N TYR A 125 5.58 1.51 1.77
CA TYR A 125 4.83 2.71 2.11
C TYR A 125 5.47 3.53 3.22
N ILE A 126 5.98 2.87 4.27
CA ILE A 126 6.68 3.55 5.37
C ILE A 126 7.91 4.29 4.85
N ALA A 127 8.64 3.72 3.89
CA ALA A 127 9.83 4.34 3.29
C ALA A 127 9.52 5.67 2.58
N TYR A 128 8.30 5.89 2.08
CA TYR A 128 7.91 7.18 1.47
C TYR A 128 7.66 8.30 2.47
N ILE A 129 7.37 7.99 3.74
CA ILE A 129 7.08 9.00 4.75
C ILE A 129 8.23 10.02 4.88
N PRO A 130 9.49 9.62 5.13
CA PRO A 130 10.61 10.56 5.22
C PRO A 130 10.89 11.28 3.89
N LEU A 131 10.68 10.61 2.75
CA LEU A 131 10.87 11.21 1.42
C LEU A 131 9.86 12.32 1.13
N GLY A 132 8.57 12.06 1.44
CA GLY A 132 7.51 13.05 1.30
C GLY A 132 7.69 14.24 2.25
N PHE A 133 8.20 14.00 3.45
CA PHE A 133 8.57 15.07 4.39
C PHE A 133 9.67 15.97 3.81
N LEU A 134 10.77 15.40 3.32
CA LEU A 134 11.84 16.16 2.69
C LEU A 134 11.35 16.95 1.46
N LEU A 135 10.50 16.35 0.61
CA LEU A 135 9.93 17.04 -0.54
C LEU A 135 9.05 18.23 -0.13
N SER A 136 8.32 18.10 0.99
CA SER A 136 7.50 19.18 1.54
C SER A 136 8.36 20.35 2.03
N LEU A 137 9.48 20.06 2.70
CA LEU A 137 10.46 21.08 3.14
C LEU A 137 11.12 21.80 1.97
N ILE A 138 11.49 21.05 0.93
CA ILE A 138 12.06 21.59 -0.31
C ILE A 138 11.09 22.57 -0.97
N LYS A 139 9.78 22.26 -1.02
CA LYS A 139 8.77 23.13 -1.63
C LYS A 139 8.61 24.48 -0.91
N ILE A 140 8.80 24.52 0.40
CA ILE A 140 8.78 25.76 1.18
C ILE A 140 10.17 26.41 1.27
N ASN A 141 11.16 25.91 0.53
CA ASN A 141 12.56 26.36 0.58
C ASN A 141 13.11 26.48 2.01
N PHE A 142 12.72 25.57 2.91
CA PHE A 142 13.12 25.60 4.32
C PHE A 142 12.89 26.95 5.04
N HIS A 143 12.07 27.85 4.49
CA HIS A 143 11.79 29.15 5.07
C HIS A 143 10.69 29.04 6.13
N PHE A 144 11.12 29.06 7.40
CA PHE A 144 10.23 29.14 8.55
C PHE A 144 10.19 30.57 9.10
N ASP A 145 9.76 31.52 8.26
CA ASP A 145 9.93 32.96 8.57
C ASP A 145 9.07 33.48 9.76
N ARG A 146 8.20 32.65 10.38
CA ARG A 146 7.48 32.97 11.63
C ARG A 146 7.18 31.70 12.44
N GLU A 147 7.20 31.80 13.77
CA GLU A 147 6.83 30.71 14.70
C GLU A 147 5.46 30.10 14.37
N TYR A 148 4.49 30.94 14.00
CA TYR A 148 3.16 30.53 13.55
C TYR A 148 3.17 29.67 12.27
N ASN A 149 4.11 29.90 11.34
CA ASN A 149 4.21 29.12 10.11
C ASN A 149 4.74 27.71 10.41
N LEU A 150 5.62 27.57 11.39
CA LEU A 150 6.18 26.28 11.80
C LEU A 150 5.14 25.43 12.54
N ALA A 151 4.35 26.04 13.42
CA ALA A 151 3.24 25.36 14.11
C ALA A 151 2.15 24.89 13.12
N ILE A 152 1.74 25.75 12.18
CA ILE A 152 0.76 25.40 11.13
C ILE A 152 1.30 24.29 10.22
N PHE A 153 2.56 24.37 9.81
CA PHE A 153 3.21 23.33 9.01
C PHE A 153 3.28 22.01 9.79
N GLY A 154 3.69 22.02 11.06
CA GLY A 154 3.78 20.83 11.90
C GLY A 154 2.43 20.14 12.10
N ILE A 155 1.37 20.91 12.43
CA ILE A 155 0.03 20.37 12.63
C ILE A 155 -0.55 19.82 11.32
N SER A 156 -0.43 20.57 10.22
CA SER A 156 -0.91 20.11 8.90
C SER A 156 -0.17 18.88 8.41
N LEU A 157 1.15 18.80 8.62
CA LEU A 157 1.96 17.62 8.32
C LEU A 157 1.51 16.43 9.16
N LEU A 158 1.34 16.58 10.47
CA LEU A 158 0.90 15.51 11.37
C LEU A 158 -0.46 14.93 10.94
N ILE A 159 -1.42 15.80 10.66
CA ILE A 159 -2.75 15.41 10.17
C ILE A 159 -2.63 14.68 8.84
N THR A 160 -1.83 15.19 7.91
CA THR A 160 -1.60 14.56 6.61
C THR A 160 -0.98 13.17 6.77
N LEU A 161 0.02 13.00 7.64
CA LEU A 161 0.64 11.71 7.92
C LEU A 161 -0.34 10.71 8.52
N LEU A 162 -1.21 11.13 9.45
CA LEU A 162 -2.24 10.27 10.04
C LEU A 162 -3.27 9.81 9.00
N LEU A 163 -3.73 10.71 8.13
CA LEU A 163 -4.64 10.39 7.04
C LEU A 163 -4.02 9.42 6.05
N ILE A 164 -2.79 9.69 5.63
CA ILE A 164 -2.03 8.82 4.72
C ILE A 164 -1.84 7.43 5.34
N ALA A 165 -1.45 7.34 6.62
CA ALA A 165 -1.28 6.07 7.31
C ALA A 165 -2.59 5.27 7.38
N PHE A 166 -3.71 5.93 7.66
CA PHE A 166 -5.03 5.29 7.68
C PHE A 166 -5.42 4.75 6.30
N ILE A 167 -5.23 5.55 5.25
CA ILE A 167 -5.58 5.18 3.87
C ILE A 167 -4.69 4.06 3.36
N ILE A 168 -3.39 4.11 3.63
CA ILE A 168 -2.44 3.05 3.26
C ILE A 168 -2.83 1.75 3.95
N LYS A 169 -3.12 1.78 5.26
CA LYS A 169 -3.55 0.58 5.99
C LYS A 169 -4.82 -0.01 5.39
N TYR A 170 -5.79 0.85 5.03
CA TYR A 170 -6.99 0.44 4.33
C TYR A 170 -6.65 -0.19 2.97
N TRP A 171 -5.86 0.49 2.15
CA TRP A 171 -5.44 0.04 0.82
C TRP A 171 -4.75 -1.33 0.85
N ILE A 172 -3.72 -1.49 1.70
CA ILE A 172 -2.98 -2.75 1.87
C ILE A 172 -3.91 -3.89 2.24
N TYR A 173 -4.84 -3.65 3.17
CA TYR A 173 -5.80 -4.69 3.59
C TYR A 173 -6.68 -5.16 2.44
N TYR A 174 -7.24 -4.25 1.63
CA TYR A 174 -8.15 -4.66 0.55
C TYR A 174 -7.46 -5.19 -0.68
N MET A 175 -6.31 -4.62 -1.05
CA MET A 175 -5.59 -5.02 -2.27
C MET A 175 -4.82 -6.34 -2.08
N TYR A 176 -4.31 -6.58 -0.87
CA TYR A 176 -3.43 -7.71 -0.57
C TYR A 176 -3.89 -8.51 0.64
N GLY A 177 -4.04 -7.85 1.79
CA GLY A 177 -4.22 -8.50 3.09
C GLY A 177 -5.35 -9.51 3.09
N ARG A 178 -6.52 -9.14 2.58
CA ARG A 178 -7.69 -10.02 2.49
C ARG A 178 -7.43 -11.28 1.65
N TYR A 179 -6.84 -11.14 0.47
CA TYR A 179 -6.57 -12.28 -0.42
C TYR A 179 -5.47 -13.17 0.15
N ILE A 180 -4.44 -12.57 0.78
CA ILE A 180 -3.39 -13.29 1.47
C ILE A 180 -3.97 -14.08 2.64
N ASP A 181 -4.80 -13.45 3.48
CA ASP A 181 -5.43 -14.11 4.62
C ASP A 181 -6.37 -15.24 4.16
N ASP A 182 -7.10 -15.06 3.05
CA ASP A 182 -7.91 -16.12 2.43
C ASP A 182 -7.05 -17.30 1.94
N VAL A 183 -5.89 -17.05 1.32
CA VAL A 183 -4.95 -18.10 0.88
C VAL A 183 -4.30 -18.80 2.07
N VAL A 184 -3.80 -18.05 3.06
CA VAL A 184 -3.19 -18.59 4.29
C VAL A 184 -4.17 -19.52 4.99
N ARG A 185 -5.44 -19.10 5.09
CA ARG A 185 -6.50 -19.91 5.67
C ARG A 185 -6.76 -21.21 4.90
N LEU A 186 -6.87 -21.13 3.58
CA LEU A 186 -7.03 -22.32 2.73
C LEU A 186 -5.84 -23.28 2.87
N VAL A 187 -4.62 -22.75 2.98
CA VAL A 187 -3.41 -23.55 3.26
C VAL A 187 -3.47 -24.20 4.63
N ASP A 188 -3.92 -23.47 5.66
CA ASP A 188 -4.01 -23.99 7.03
C ASP A 188 -5.11 -25.07 7.15
N GLU A 189 -6.27 -24.89 6.48
CA GLU A 189 -7.33 -25.91 6.34
C GLU A 189 -6.80 -27.20 5.68
N LEU A 190 -6.01 -27.07 4.60
CA LEU A 190 -5.45 -28.22 3.88
C LEU A 190 -4.39 -28.98 4.69
N ASN A 191 -3.71 -28.31 5.61
CA ASN A 191 -2.76 -28.94 6.52
C ASN A 191 -3.42 -29.48 7.80
N GLY A 192 -4.75 -29.46 7.90
CA GLY A 192 -5.50 -29.96 9.05
C GLY A 192 -5.36 -29.11 10.31
N ILE A 193 -4.94 -27.85 10.19
CA ILE A 193 -4.85 -26.90 11.31
C ILE A 193 -6.27 -26.40 11.61
N GLU A 194 -6.68 -26.42 12.88
CA GLU A 194 -7.98 -25.86 13.26
C GLU A 194 -8.04 -24.36 12.92
N VAL A 195 -8.96 -24.02 12.03
CA VAL A 195 -9.14 -22.65 11.55
C VAL A 195 -10.33 -22.01 12.26
N SER A 196 -10.09 -20.87 12.91
CA SER A 196 -11.16 -20.06 13.49
C SER A 196 -12.20 -19.68 12.41
N PRO A 197 -13.52 -19.77 12.70
CA PRO A 197 -14.55 -19.38 11.75
C PRO A 197 -14.36 -17.95 11.27
N LYS A 198 -14.63 -17.72 9.96
CA LYS A 198 -14.48 -16.41 9.34
C LYS A 198 -15.39 -15.42 10.08
N PRO A 199 -14.87 -14.34 10.68
CA PRO A 199 -15.75 -13.33 11.25
C PRO A 199 -16.60 -12.76 10.10
N GLU A 200 -17.92 -12.76 10.27
CA GLU A 200 -18.85 -12.10 9.35
C GLU A 200 -18.60 -10.59 9.38
N LYS A 201 -17.64 -10.15 8.58
CA LYS A 201 -17.35 -8.73 8.41
C LYS A 201 -18.40 -8.13 7.48
N LYS A 202 -19.03 -7.04 7.91
CA LYS A 202 -19.93 -6.24 7.06
C LYS A 202 -19.18 -5.83 5.80
N MET A 203 -19.78 -6.09 4.63
CA MET A 203 -19.18 -5.69 3.36
C MET A 203 -18.98 -4.18 3.32
N THR A 204 -17.74 -3.75 3.10
CA THR A 204 -17.40 -2.32 3.04
C THR A 204 -17.80 -1.72 1.71
N TRP A 205 -17.76 -0.39 1.63
CA TRP A 205 -18.13 0.34 0.41
C TRP A 205 -17.28 -0.06 -0.79
N PHE A 206 -15.98 -0.28 -0.58
CA PHE A 206 -15.05 -0.77 -1.61
C PHE A 206 -15.46 -2.16 -2.12
N GLU A 207 -15.84 -3.08 -1.23
CA GLU A 207 -16.21 -4.44 -1.60
C GLU A 207 -17.55 -4.50 -2.34
N ARG A 208 -18.50 -3.65 -1.94
CA ARG A 208 -19.79 -3.52 -2.62
C ARG A 208 -19.61 -3.02 -4.05
N SER A 209 -18.82 -1.98 -4.24
CA SER A 209 -18.54 -1.45 -5.58
C SER A 209 -17.70 -2.44 -6.40
N GLN A 210 -16.69 -3.07 -5.79
CA GLN A 210 -15.90 -4.10 -6.47
C GLN A 210 -16.79 -5.24 -6.97
N ARG A 211 -17.68 -5.79 -6.14
CA ARG A 211 -18.61 -6.85 -6.54
C ARG A 211 -19.53 -6.38 -7.68
N PHE A 212 -20.03 -5.15 -7.61
CA PHE A 212 -20.87 -4.59 -8.69
C PHE A 212 -20.12 -4.52 -10.02
N PHE A 213 -18.92 -3.96 -10.04
CA PHE A 213 -18.12 -3.84 -11.26
C PHE A 213 -17.64 -5.20 -11.78
N MET A 214 -17.31 -6.12 -10.88
CA MET A 214 -16.89 -7.47 -11.21
C MET A 214 -18.03 -8.31 -11.80
N ASN A 215 -19.26 -8.17 -11.30
CA ASN A 215 -20.44 -8.83 -11.87
C ASN A 215 -20.76 -8.32 -13.28
N LYS A 216 -20.48 -7.04 -13.58
CA LYS A 216 -20.80 -6.42 -14.87
C LYS A 216 -19.71 -6.57 -15.93
N MET A 217 -18.44 -6.50 -15.53
CA MET A 217 -17.29 -6.41 -16.46
C MET A 217 -16.14 -7.36 -16.10
N GLY A 218 -16.34 -8.29 -15.17
CA GLY A 218 -15.33 -9.25 -14.74
C GLY A 218 -14.07 -8.58 -14.19
N VAL A 219 -12.90 -9.11 -14.56
CA VAL A 219 -11.58 -8.62 -14.12
C VAL A 219 -11.35 -7.15 -14.50
N LYS A 220 -11.80 -6.72 -15.68
CA LYS A 220 -11.68 -5.30 -16.11
C LYS A 220 -12.48 -4.37 -15.20
N GLY A 221 -13.62 -4.85 -14.67
CA GLY A 221 -14.41 -4.12 -13.69
C GLY A 221 -13.69 -3.92 -12.36
N ASN A 222 -12.97 -4.95 -11.89
CA ASN A 222 -12.13 -4.82 -10.68
C ASN A 222 -11.06 -3.74 -10.86
N ILE A 223 -10.35 -3.75 -12.00
CA ILE A 223 -9.33 -2.74 -12.34
C ILE A 223 -9.96 -1.33 -12.31
N LEU A 224 -11.11 -1.15 -12.98
CA LEU A 224 -11.80 0.13 -13.02
C LEU A 224 -12.22 0.61 -11.63
N ASN A 225 -12.78 -0.28 -10.80
CA ASN A 225 -13.16 0.04 -9.43
C ASN A 225 -11.95 0.52 -8.61
N THR A 226 -10.83 -0.18 -8.71
CA THR A 226 -9.59 0.17 -8.01
C THR A 226 -9.08 1.56 -8.43
N VAL A 227 -9.08 1.86 -9.74
CA VAL A 227 -8.68 3.18 -10.25
C VAL A 227 -9.62 4.28 -9.75
N ILE A 228 -10.95 4.06 -9.80
CA ILE A 228 -11.94 5.04 -9.33
C ILE A 228 -11.75 5.32 -7.84
N TRP A 229 -11.55 4.30 -7.01
CA TRP A 229 -11.32 4.48 -5.58
C TRP A 229 -10.01 5.17 -5.28
N PHE A 230 -8.94 4.86 -6.01
CA PHE A 230 -7.64 5.53 -5.88
C PHE A 230 -7.78 7.05 -6.15
N VAL A 231 -8.41 7.40 -7.27
CA VAL A 231 -8.65 8.81 -7.65
C VAL A 231 -9.60 9.50 -6.68
N SER A 232 -10.68 8.82 -6.27
CA SER A 232 -11.65 9.38 -5.32
C SER A 232 -11.03 9.64 -3.95
N MET A 233 -10.18 8.73 -3.47
CA MET A 233 -9.44 8.93 -2.21
C MET A 233 -8.48 10.11 -2.30
N TYR A 234 -7.80 10.29 -3.43
CA TYR A 234 -6.93 11.44 -3.64
C TYR A 234 -7.70 12.76 -3.52
N PHE A 235 -8.85 12.88 -4.20
CA PHE A 235 -9.71 14.07 -4.08
C PHE A 235 -10.27 14.25 -2.66
N LEU A 236 -10.62 13.16 -1.99
CA LEU A 236 -11.11 13.19 -0.60
C LEU A 236 -10.04 13.69 0.37
N ILE A 237 -8.78 13.27 0.21
CA ILE A 237 -7.65 13.77 1.00
C ILE A 237 -7.51 15.28 0.79
N ILE A 238 -7.49 15.74 -0.46
CA ILE A 238 -7.35 17.18 -0.78
C ILE A 238 -8.50 17.97 -0.13
N LEU A 239 -9.74 17.52 -0.32
CA LEU A 239 -10.92 18.16 0.26
C LEU A 239 -10.86 18.22 1.78
N LEU A 240 -10.46 17.13 2.43
CA LEU A 240 -10.38 17.06 3.89
C LEU A 240 -9.26 17.96 4.42
N LEU A 241 -8.10 17.99 3.75
CA LEU A 241 -7.01 18.89 4.10
C LEU A 241 -7.39 20.37 3.90
N THR A 242 -8.11 20.72 2.83
CA THR A 242 -8.58 22.10 2.62
C THR A 242 -9.59 22.52 3.68
N ILE A 243 -10.52 21.64 4.06
CA ILE A 243 -11.47 21.90 5.15
C ILE A 243 -10.74 22.11 6.48
N ILE A 244 -9.77 21.25 6.81
CA ILE A 244 -8.98 21.39 8.04
C ILE A 244 -8.21 22.71 8.04
N LEU A 245 -7.58 23.06 6.91
CA LEU A 245 -6.85 24.33 6.79
C LEU A 245 -7.78 25.53 6.96
N LEU A 246 -8.98 25.50 6.38
CA LEU A 246 -10.00 26.53 6.58
C LEU A 246 -10.43 26.64 8.04
N ILE A 247 -10.64 25.52 8.74
CA ILE A 247 -10.98 25.50 10.16
C ILE A 247 -9.85 26.13 10.99
N ILE A 248 -8.59 25.77 10.71
CA ILE A 248 -7.42 26.34 11.40
C ILE A 248 -7.37 27.86 11.19
N ILE A 249 -7.61 28.35 9.97
CA ILE A 249 -7.62 29.78 9.67
C ILE A 249 -8.76 30.49 10.42
N ILE A 250 -9.99 29.95 10.39
CA ILE A 250 -11.16 30.55 11.06
C ILE A 250 -10.97 30.59 12.57
N VAL A 251 -10.50 29.49 13.17
CA VAL A 251 -10.23 29.39 14.61
C VAL A 251 -9.09 30.32 14.99
N GLY A 252 -7.98 30.30 14.24
CA GLY A 252 -6.83 31.17 14.50
C GLY A 252 -7.17 32.66 14.40
N ALA A 253 -8.04 33.05 13.46
CA ALA A 253 -8.54 34.43 13.36
C ALA A 253 -9.48 34.79 14.52
N LYS A 254 -10.32 33.86 14.99
CA LYS A 254 -11.27 34.10 16.08
C LYS A 254 -10.58 34.33 17.44
N PHE A 255 -9.41 33.73 17.63
CA PHE A 255 -8.64 33.81 18.88
C PHE A 255 -7.43 34.78 18.79
N ASP A 256 -7.38 35.65 17.76
CA ASP A 256 -6.27 36.59 17.49
C ASP A 256 -4.87 35.94 17.36
N PHE A 257 -4.80 34.62 17.15
CA PHE A 257 -3.55 33.91 16.86
C PHE A 257 -3.08 34.13 15.41
N LEU A 258 -3.96 34.54 14.50
CA LEU A 258 -3.65 34.82 13.09
C LEU A 258 -4.23 36.16 12.64
N ASP A 259 -3.36 37.12 12.34
CA ASP A 259 -3.75 38.37 11.67
C ASP A 259 -4.07 38.09 10.19
N ILE A 260 -5.37 38.14 9.85
CA ILE A 260 -5.91 37.98 8.49
C ILE A 260 -5.22 38.94 7.51
N GLY A 261 -4.92 40.17 7.95
CA GLY A 261 -4.24 41.18 7.11
C GLY A 261 -2.78 40.82 6.81
N SER A 262 -2.13 40.01 7.65
CA SER A 262 -0.81 39.47 7.39
C SER A 262 -0.84 38.26 6.45
N LEU A 263 -1.91 37.45 6.50
CA LEU A 263 -2.12 36.30 5.63
C LEU A 263 -2.43 36.75 4.19
N GLN A 264 -3.28 37.75 4.04
CA GLN A 264 -3.64 38.32 2.72
C GLN A 264 -2.44 39.01 2.06
N ARG A 265 -1.58 39.67 2.84
CA ARG A 265 -0.30 40.22 2.32
C ARG A 265 0.69 39.13 1.90
N ALA A 266 0.73 38.00 2.59
CA ALA A 266 1.56 36.86 2.20
C ALA A 266 1.04 36.19 0.91
N LEU A 267 -0.29 36.02 0.79
CA LEU A 267 -0.93 35.46 -0.40
C LEU A 267 -0.69 36.33 -1.64
N ASN A 268 -0.82 37.67 -1.49
CA ASN A 268 -0.56 38.63 -2.56
C ASN A 268 0.92 38.74 -2.95
N LYS A 269 1.86 38.24 -2.14
CA LYS A 269 3.29 38.16 -2.47
C LYS A 269 3.66 36.90 -3.26
N LEU A 270 2.79 35.89 -3.26
CA LEU A 270 2.99 34.60 -3.91
C LEU A 270 2.38 34.53 -5.33
N ASN A 271 1.51 35.49 -5.68
CA ASN A 271 1.01 35.74 -7.04
C ASN A 271 1.84 36.82 -7.72
#